data_AF-A0A2W4J3H7-F1
#
_entry.id   AF-A0A2W4J3H7-F1
#
_cell.length_a   1.000
_cell.length_b   1.000
_cell.length_c   1.000
_cell.angle_alpha   90.00
_cell.angle_beta   90.00
_cell.angle_gamma   90.00
#
_symmetry.space_group_name_H-M   'P 1'
#
loop_
_entity.id
_entity.type
_entity.pdbx_description
1 polymer ?
#
loop_
_entity_poly.entity_id
_entity_poly.type
_entity_poly.pdbx_seq_one_letter_code
_entity_poly.pdbx_strand_id
1 'polypeptide(L)'
;MVEVRRFIAAEPQKVFDVLSDGWQYANWVVGAAHIRAVDRGWPAAGSRIHHKIGAWPVQMADVTRVLKLDAPALLELEAEVRPLGTAWVKMELSPVDGGTEVRMTERIVHGPMAAIPIGVQALLLKPRNAESLSRLADLVQGRIALADAATAAPGQSGVS
;
A
#
# COMPACT_ATOMS: atom_id res chain seq x y z
N MET A 1 -5.99 -0.53 17.92
CA MET A 1 -5.37 -0.51 16.58
C MET A 1 -4.93 -1.92 16.23
N VAL A 2 -4.86 -2.24 14.95
CA VAL A 2 -4.39 -3.52 14.43
C VAL A 2 -3.04 -3.30 13.77
N GLU A 3 -2.08 -4.16 14.09
CA GLU A 3 -0.73 -4.07 13.54
C GLU A 3 -0.34 -5.41 12.91
N VAL A 4 0.34 -5.33 11.78
CA VAL A 4 1.06 -6.43 11.14
C VAL A 4 2.43 -5.95 10.67
N ARG A 5 3.38 -6.88 10.53
CA ARG A 5 4.73 -6.58 10.05
C ARG A 5 5.16 -7.60 9.01
N ARG A 6 6.04 -7.19 8.12
CA ARG A 6 6.68 -8.08 7.15
C ARG A 6 8.09 -7.61 6.83
N PHE A 7 9.03 -8.54 6.78
CA PHE A 7 10.35 -8.29 6.22
C PHE A 7 10.30 -8.37 4.69
N ILE A 8 10.91 -7.39 4.01
CA ILE A 8 11.08 -7.38 2.56
C ILE A 8 12.59 -7.27 2.29
N ALA A 9 13.12 -8.21 1.50
CA ALA A 9 14.53 -8.21 1.08
C ALA A 9 14.79 -7.16 0.00
N ALA A 10 14.66 -5.89 0.38
CA ALA A 10 14.89 -4.71 -0.45
C ALA A 10 15.14 -3.50 0.45
N GLU A 11 15.90 -2.52 -0.04
CA GLU A 11 16.12 -1.25 0.67
C GLU A 11 14.80 -0.46 0.86
N PRO A 12 14.67 0.36 1.93
CA PRO A 12 13.45 1.10 2.22
C PRO A 12 12.96 1.95 1.04
N GLN A 13 13.90 2.52 0.26
CA GLN A 13 13.56 3.31 -0.92
C GLN A 13 12.83 2.47 -1.98
N LYS A 14 13.25 1.22 -2.23
CA LYS A 14 12.60 0.34 -3.22
C LYS A 14 11.18 -0.05 -2.81
N VAL A 15 10.96 -0.25 -1.51
CA VAL A 15 9.63 -0.49 -0.96
C VAL A 15 8.77 0.77 -1.09
N PHE A 16 9.32 1.93 -0.72
CA PHE A 16 8.65 3.21 -0.81
C PHE A 16 8.30 3.59 -2.26
N ASP A 17 9.13 3.24 -3.24
CA ASP A 17 8.86 3.47 -4.66
C ASP A 17 7.58 2.75 -5.15
N VAL A 18 7.17 1.66 -4.50
CA VAL A 18 5.89 0.98 -4.77
C VAL A 18 4.74 1.64 -4.01
N LEU A 19 4.95 2.02 -2.75
CA LEU A 19 3.93 2.72 -1.95
C LEU A 19 3.58 4.11 -2.50
N SER A 20 4.57 4.80 -3.06
CA SER A 20 4.43 6.12 -3.68
C SER A 20 3.84 6.06 -5.09
N ASP A 21 3.75 4.89 -5.71
CA ASP A 21 3.01 4.69 -6.95
C ASP A 21 1.53 4.45 -6.65
N GLY A 22 0.72 5.53 -6.74
CA GLY A 22 -0.70 5.47 -6.46
C GLY A 22 -1.50 4.53 -7.38
N TRP A 23 -0.97 4.18 -8.56
CA TRP A 23 -1.61 3.23 -9.47
C TRP A 23 -1.42 1.78 -9.00
N GLN A 24 -0.37 1.50 -8.23
CA GLN A 24 -0.10 0.19 -7.65
C GLN A 24 -0.94 -0.09 -6.40
N TYR A 25 -1.65 0.91 -5.86
CA TYR A 25 -2.43 0.77 -4.63
C TYR A 25 -3.42 -0.39 -4.66
N ALA A 26 -4.16 -0.58 -5.76
CA ALA A 26 -5.11 -1.68 -5.90
C ALA A 26 -4.44 -3.05 -6.03
N ASN A 27 -3.14 -3.09 -6.37
CA ASN A 27 -2.41 -4.33 -6.55
C ASN A 27 -1.91 -4.91 -5.22
N TRP A 28 -1.67 -4.07 -4.21
CA TRP A 28 -1.27 -4.53 -2.88
C TRP A 28 -2.35 -4.42 -1.81
N VAL A 29 -3.26 -3.45 -1.88
CA VAL A 29 -4.33 -3.32 -0.88
C VAL A 29 -5.44 -4.33 -1.15
N VAL A 30 -5.59 -5.30 -0.25
CA VAL A 30 -6.69 -6.26 -0.32
C VAL A 30 -8.03 -5.53 -0.15
N GLY A 31 -8.90 -5.68 -1.15
CA GLY A 31 -10.24 -5.08 -1.19
C GLY A 31 -10.34 -3.85 -2.10
N ALA A 32 -9.21 -3.25 -2.50
CA ALA A 32 -9.19 -2.30 -3.61
C ALA A 32 -9.21 -3.05 -4.94
N ALA A 33 -10.01 -2.59 -5.90
CA ALA A 33 -10.24 -3.32 -7.16
C ALA A 33 -9.84 -2.53 -8.40
N HIS A 34 -9.91 -1.19 -8.37
CA HIS A 34 -9.61 -0.36 -9.54
C HIS A 34 -9.22 1.06 -9.13
N ILE A 35 -8.13 1.57 -9.68
CA ILE A 35 -7.71 2.97 -9.55
C ILE A 35 -8.32 3.79 -10.68
N ARG A 36 -9.12 4.79 -10.33
CA ARG A 36 -9.80 5.70 -11.28
C ARG A 36 -8.95 6.91 -11.61
N ALA A 37 -8.24 7.43 -10.61
CA ALA A 37 -7.35 8.58 -10.76
C ALA A 37 -6.37 8.65 -9.59
N VAL A 38 -5.21 9.26 -9.85
CA VAL A 38 -4.21 9.62 -8.84
C VAL A 38 -3.94 11.11 -8.99
N ASP A 39 -4.03 11.87 -7.91
CA ASP A 39 -3.75 13.30 -7.93
C ASP A 39 -2.28 13.54 -8.38
N ARG A 40 -2.03 14.56 -9.22
CA ARG A 40 -0.70 14.83 -9.83
C ARG A 40 0.44 14.96 -8.81
N GLY A 41 0.15 15.42 -7.60
CA GLY A 41 1.13 15.61 -6.53
C GLY A 41 1.31 14.40 -5.60
N TRP A 42 0.72 13.26 -5.91
CA TRP A 42 0.86 12.06 -5.10
C TRP A 42 2.33 11.62 -4.97
N PRO A 43 2.82 11.22 -3.78
CA PRO A 43 2.12 11.05 -2.50
C PRO A 43 2.28 12.23 -1.53
N ALA A 44 2.36 13.49 -1.97
CA ALA A 44 2.46 14.63 -1.05
C ALA A 44 1.26 14.72 -0.10
N ALA A 45 1.46 15.24 1.12
CA ALA A 45 0.37 15.42 2.09
C ALA A 45 -0.83 16.17 1.46
N GLY A 46 -2.04 15.65 1.68
CA GLY A 46 -3.28 16.17 1.10
C GLY A 46 -3.63 15.60 -0.29
N SER A 47 -2.69 14.98 -1.01
CA SER A 47 -2.97 14.31 -2.28
C SER A 47 -3.80 13.03 -2.09
N ARG A 48 -4.49 12.60 -3.16
CA ARG A 48 -5.45 11.50 -3.10
C ARG A 48 -5.28 10.46 -4.20
N ILE A 49 -5.68 9.23 -3.87
CA ILE A 49 -6.02 8.16 -4.80
C ILE A 49 -7.54 8.03 -4.83
N HIS A 50 -8.11 8.00 -6.02
CA HIS A 50 -9.53 7.78 -6.26
C HIS A 50 -9.69 6.34 -6.75
N HIS A 51 -10.29 5.47 -5.95
CA HIS A 51 -10.38 4.05 -6.25
C HIS A 51 -11.80 3.51 -6.11
N LYS A 52 -11.95 2.23 -6.38
CA LYS A 52 -13.14 1.45 -6.03
C LYS A 52 -12.74 0.33 -5.07
N ILE A 53 -13.55 0.14 -4.03
CA ILE A 53 -13.44 -0.99 -3.10
C ILE A 53 -14.57 -1.99 -3.32
N GLY A 54 -14.31 -3.25 -2.96
CA GLY A 54 -15.31 -4.32 -2.96
C GLY A 54 -15.10 -5.40 -4.01
N ALA A 55 -15.72 -6.56 -3.76
CA ALA A 55 -15.72 -7.68 -4.69
C ALA A 55 -16.72 -7.42 -5.82
N TRP A 56 -16.36 -7.79 -7.05
CA TRP A 56 -17.29 -7.75 -8.17
C TRP A 56 -18.52 -8.64 -7.87
N PRO A 57 -19.78 -8.20 -8.14
CA PRO A 57 -20.17 -6.98 -8.86
C PRO A 57 -20.44 -5.75 -7.96
N VAL A 58 -20.30 -5.85 -6.64
CA VAL A 58 -20.59 -4.74 -5.71
C VAL A 58 -19.31 -3.94 -5.43
N GLN A 59 -19.07 -2.93 -6.25
CA GLN A 59 -17.94 -2.00 -6.09
C GLN A 59 -18.43 -0.60 -5.71
N MET A 60 -17.79 0.02 -4.73
CA MET A 60 -18.11 1.37 -4.24
C MET A 60 -16.93 2.31 -4.49
N ALA A 61 -17.22 3.53 -4.91
CA ALA A 61 -16.19 4.54 -5.14
C ALA A 61 -15.72 5.14 -3.81
N ASP A 62 -14.41 5.08 -3.59
CA ASP A 62 -13.77 5.61 -2.39
C ASP A 62 -12.51 6.41 -2.72
N VAL A 63 -11.99 7.06 -1.68
CA VAL A 63 -10.82 7.92 -1.73
C VAL A 63 -9.86 7.54 -0.61
N THR A 64 -8.58 7.47 -0.93
CA THR A 64 -7.50 7.43 0.08
C THR A 64 -6.70 8.72 -0.02
N ARG A 65 -6.50 9.40 1.10
CA ARG A 65 -5.75 10.67 1.21
C ARG A 65 -4.46 10.47 1.99
N VAL A 66 -3.38 11.12 1.57
CA VAL A 66 -2.16 11.20 2.38
C VAL A 66 -2.36 12.21 3.52
N LEU A 67 -2.16 11.77 4.75
CA LEU A 67 -2.16 12.63 5.93
C LEU A 67 -0.77 13.16 6.25
N LYS A 68 0.23 12.29 6.19
CA LYS A 68 1.62 12.61 6.50
C LYS A 68 2.56 11.79 5.64
N LEU A 69 3.65 12.42 5.22
CA LEU A 69 4.72 11.78 4.48
C LEU A 69 6.07 12.21 5.06
N ASP A 70 6.93 11.24 5.33
CA ASP A 70 8.35 11.42 5.61
C ASP A 70 9.12 10.33 4.85
N ALA A 71 9.40 10.60 3.57
CA ALA A 71 9.92 9.60 2.65
C ALA A 71 11.40 9.28 2.92
N PRO A 72 11.83 8.00 2.86
CA PRO A 72 11.04 6.80 2.59
C PRO A 72 10.45 6.13 3.85
N ALA A 73 10.65 6.70 5.03
CA ALA A 73 10.41 6.03 6.31
C ALA A 73 8.94 5.93 6.74
N LEU A 74 8.08 6.86 6.32
CA LEU A 74 6.70 6.97 6.81
C LEU A 74 5.73 7.43 5.73
N LEU A 75 4.60 6.74 5.64
CA LEU A 75 3.41 7.16 4.90
C LEU A 75 2.16 6.92 5.75
N GLU A 76 1.46 8.00 6.11
CA GLU A 76 0.17 7.94 6.78
C GLU A 76 -0.97 8.28 5.83
N LEU A 77 -2.01 7.47 5.86
CA LEU A 77 -3.14 7.51 4.95
C LEU A 77 -4.45 7.57 5.74
N GLU A 78 -5.42 8.26 5.18
CA GLU A 78 -6.83 8.20 5.53
C GLU A 78 -7.56 7.50 4.39
N ALA A 79 -8.08 6.30 4.62
CA ALA A 79 -8.85 5.55 3.64
C ALA A 79 -10.35 5.65 3.97
N GLU A 80 -11.11 6.25 3.07
CA GLU A 80 -12.57 6.19 3.13
C GLU A 80 -13.03 4.77 2.77
N VAL A 81 -13.99 4.25 3.52
CA VAL A 81 -14.63 2.94 3.33
C VAL A 81 -16.14 3.13 3.45
N ARG A 82 -16.76 3.85 2.52
CA ARG A 82 -18.17 4.24 2.67
C ARG A 82 -19.11 3.06 2.36
N PRO A 83 -20.22 2.90 3.11
CA PRO A 83 -20.67 3.67 4.27
C PRO A 83 -20.12 3.15 5.63
N LEU A 84 -19.19 2.20 5.60
CA LEU A 84 -18.67 1.49 6.79
C LEU A 84 -17.80 2.36 7.70
N GLY A 85 -17.15 3.39 7.16
CA GLY A 85 -16.39 4.35 7.94
C GLY A 85 -15.14 4.90 7.26
N THR A 86 -14.19 5.33 8.08
CA THR A 86 -12.88 5.81 7.65
C THR A 86 -11.81 5.10 8.46
N ALA A 87 -10.75 4.65 7.80
CA ALA A 87 -9.59 4.02 8.43
C ALA A 87 -8.37 4.94 8.33
N TRP A 88 -7.67 5.09 9.44
CA TRP A 88 -6.32 5.62 9.47
C TRP A 88 -5.34 4.44 9.32
N VAL A 89 -4.42 4.56 8.37
CA VAL A 89 -3.41 3.56 8.07
C VAL A 89 -2.04 4.23 8.11
N LYS A 90 -1.09 3.62 8.81
CA LYS A 90 0.29 4.06 8.88
C LYS A 90 1.21 2.97 8.38
N MET A 91 2.06 3.31 7.42
CA MET A 91 3.14 2.48 6.90
C MET A 91 4.46 3.04 7.41
N GLU A 92 5.22 2.22 8.12
CA GLU A 92 6.56 2.55 8.62
C GLU A 92 7.57 1.58 8.02
N LEU A 93 8.68 2.13 7.50
CA LEU A 93 9.74 1.38 6.85
C LEU A 93 11.04 1.57 7.64
N SER A 94 11.52 0.50 8.24
CA SER A 94 12.77 0.49 9.01
C SER A 94 13.81 -0.39 8.33
N PRO A 95 15.04 0.09 8.08
CA PRO A 95 16.10 -0.76 7.57
C PRO A 95 16.50 -1.80 8.63
N VAL A 96 16.53 -3.09 8.24
CA VAL A 96 16.90 -4.22 9.11
C VAL A 96 17.61 -5.27 8.26
N ASP A 97 18.77 -5.78 8.69
CA ASP A 97 19.47 -6.93 8.10
C ASP A 97 19.60 -6.91 6.55
N GLY A 98 19.94 -5.75 5.98
CA GLY A 98 20.08 -5.59 4.52
C GLY A 98 18.76 -5.55 3.74
N GLY A 99 17.62 -5.52 4.43
CA GLY A 99 16.29 -5.31 3.88
C GLY A 99 15.50 -4.27 4.68
N THR A 100 14.18 -4.41 4.65
CA THR A 100 13.24 -3.48 5.30
C THR A 100 12.21 -4.24 6.12
N GLU A 101 12.08 -3.91 7.40
CA GLU A 101 10.87 -4.23 8.17
C GLU A 101 9.80 -3.20 7.83
N VAL A 102 8.71 -3.66 7.21
CA VAL A 102 7.52 -2.86 6.94
C VAL A 102 6.50 -3.13 8.02
N ARG A 103 6.11 -2.09 8.75
CA ARG A 103 5.03 -2.12 9.73
C ARG A 103 3.80 -1.39 9.20
N MET A 104 2.67 -2.08 9.22
CA MET A 104 1.36 -1.51 8.89
C MET A 104 0.51 -1.45 10.15
N THR A 105 0.16 -0.25 10.58
CA THR A 105 -0.80 -0.01 11.67
C THR A 105 -2.09 0.53 11.07
N GLU A 106 -3.23 -0.06 11.44
CA GLU A 106 -4.54 0.39 11.01
C GLU A 106 -5.49 0.60 12.19
N ARG A 107 -6.31 1.64 12.10
CA ARG A 107 -7.37 1.94 13.06
C ARG A 107 -8.58 2.51 12.33
N ILE A 108 -9.75 1.96 12.58
CA ILE A 108 -11.01 2.56 12.16
C ILE A 108 -11.26 3.78 13.07
N VAL A 109 -11.37 4.96 12.47
CA VAL A 109 -11.48 6.24 13.19
C VAL A 109 -12.90 6.79 13.23
N HIS A 110 -13.71 6.49 12.20
CA HIS A 110 -15.10 6.92 12.08
C HIS A 110 -15.97 5.81 11.48
N GLY A 111 -17.28 5.92 11.64
CA GLY A 111 -18.29 5.03 11.04
C GLY A 111 -18.74 3.87 11.93
N PRO A 112 -19.76 3.10 11.50
CA PRO A 112 -20.34 2.01 12.28
C PRO A 112 -19.32 0.94 12.69
N MET A 113 -18.30 0.70 11.85
CA MET A 113 -17.25 -0.26 12.18
C MET A 113 -16.39 0.16 13.39
N ALA A 114 -16.35 1.45 13.74
CA ALA A 114 -15.62 1.93 14.91
C ALA A 114 -16.23 1.45 16.24
N ALA A 115 -17.52 1.11 16.26
CA ALA A 115 -18.21 0.60 17.45
C ALA A 115 -17.92 -0.89 17.73
N ILE A 116 -17.37 -1.62 16.76
CA ILE A 116 -17.04 -3.04 16.92
C ILE A 116 -15.83 -3.17 17.86
N PRO A 117 -15.82 -4.09 18.84
CA PRO A 117 -14.65 -4.30 19.70
C PRO A 117 -13.38 -4.60 18.91
N ILE A 118 -12.26 -4.01 19.34
CA ILE A 118 -10.97 -4.10 18.60
C ILE A 118 -10.50 -5.55 18.38
N GLY A 119 -10.79 -6.46 19.32
CA GLY A 119 -10.46 -7.87 19.17
C GLY A 119 -11.19 -8.52 17.99
N VAL A 120 -12.46 -8.16 17.77
CA VAL A 120 -13.27 -8.64 16.65
C VAL A 120 -12.79 -8.02 15.34
N GLN A 121 -12.50 -6.70 15.33
CA GLN A 121 -11.90 -6.06 14.15
C GLN A 121 -10.58 -6.74 13.76
N ALA A 122 -9.74 -7.08 14.73
CA ALA A 122 -8.44 -7.70 14.50
C ALA A 122 -8.52 -9.08 13.83
N LEU A 123 -9.58 -9.85 14.08
CA LEU A 123 -9.78 -11.16 13.44
C LEU A 123 -9.95 -11.04 11.91
N LEU A 124 -10.48 -9.91 11.43
CA LEU A 124 -10.64 -9.64 9.99
C LEU A 124 -9.47 -8.84 9.42
N LEU A 125 -9.03 -7.80 10.13
CA LEU A 125 -8.02 -6.86 9.62
C LEU A 125 -6.61 -7.46 9.61
N LYS A 126 -6.23 -8.30 10.59
CA LYS A 126 -4.89 -8.92 10.61
C LYS A 126 -4.61 -9.76 9.37
N PRO A 127 -5.44 -10.76 8.99
CA PRO A 127 -5.16 -11.55 7.79
C PRO A 127 -5.19 -10.70 6.53
N ARG A 128 -6.15 -9.77 6.40
CA ARG A 128 -6.24 -8.83 5.26
C ARG A 128 -4.97 -8.00 5.11
N ASN A 129 -4.45 -7.45 6.20
CA ASN A 129 -3.29 -6.58 6.18
C ASN A 129 -1.99 -7.37 5.99
N ALA A 130 -1.89 -8.58 6.56
CA ALA A 130 -0.76 -9.47 6.33
C ALA A 130 -0.65 -9.87 4.85
N GLU A 131 -1.78 -10.17 4.21
CA GLU A 131 -1.87 -10.40 2.77
C GLU A 131 -1.53 -9.14 1.97
N SER A 132 -1.97 -7.97 2.42
CA SER A 132 -1.63 -6.70 1.76
C SER A 132 -0.12 -6.44 1.76
N LEU A 133 0.56 -6.71 2.89
CA LEU A 133 2.02 -6.68 2.95
C LEU A 133 2.68 -7.78 2.11
N SER A 134 2.01 -8.91 1.89
CA SER A 134 2.49 -9.96 0.98
C SER A 134 2.57 -9.47 -0.45
N ARG A 135 1.45 -8.95 -0.96
CA ARG A 135 1.37 -8.42 -2.31
C ARG A 135 2.32 -7.24 -2.51
N LEU A 136 2.50 -6.40 -1.51
CA LEU A 136 3.51 -5.34 -1.54
C LEU A 136 4.92 -5.92 -1.74
N ALA A 137 5.29 -6.96 -0.99
CA ALA A 137 6.58 -7.62 -1.15
C ALA A 137 6.74 -8.20 -2.57
N ASP A 138 5.71 -8.85 -3.09
CA ASP A 138 5.74 -9.44 -4.44
C ASP A 138 5.93 -8.36 -5.52
N LEU A 139 5.25 -7.21 -5.40
CA LEU A 139 5.40 -6.08 -6.31
C LEU A 139 6.82 -5.48 -6.26
N VAL A 140 7.39 -5.36 -5.05
CA VAL A 140 8.77 -4.86 -4.87
C VAL A 140 9.77 -5.79 -5.55
N GLN A 141 9.67 -7.10 -5.28
CA GLN A 141 10.57 -8.09 -5.86
C GLN A 141 10.41 -8.18 -7.39
N GLY A 142 9.18 -8.11 -7.91
CA GLY A 142 8.92 -8.07 -9.34
C GLY A 142 9.56 -6.85 -10.02
N ARG A 143 9.51 -5.67 -9.39
CA ARG A 143 10.14 -4.45 -9.92
C ARG A 143 11.66 -4.54 -9.92
N ILE A 144 12.26 -5.16 -8.91
CA ILE A 144 13.71 -5.40 -8.83
C ILE A 144 14.14 -6.34 -9.96
N ALA A 145 13.48 -7.50 -10.10
CA ALA A 145 13.79 -8.48 -11.13
C ALA A 145 13.71 -7.89 -12.55
N LEU A 146 12.72 -7.03 -12.82
CA LEU A 146 12.59 -6.33 -14.11
C LEU A 146 13.75 -5.36 -14.35
N ALA A 147 14.21 -4.64 -13.32
CA ALA A 147 15.33 -3.72 -13.44
C ALA A 147 16.67 -4.46 -13.66
N ASP A 148 16.87 -5.59 -13.00
CA ASP A 148 18.04 -6.44 -13.16
C ASP A 148 18.09 -7.03 -14.58
N ALA A 149 16.95 -7.52 -15.08
CA ALA A 149 16.84 -8.04 -16.45
C ALA A 149 17.13 -6.96 -17.50
N ALA A 150 16.66 -5.72 -17.29
CA ALA A 150 16.96 -4.60 -18.19
C ALA A 150 18.44 -4.21 -18.17
N THR A 151 19.11 -4.33 -17.02
CA THR A 151 20.55 -4.05 -16.88
C THR A 151 21.42 -5.16 -17.49
N ALA A 152 20.96 -6.40 -17.44
CA ALA A 152 21.66 -7.56 -17.98
C ALA A 152 21.56 -7.69 -19.52
N ALA A 153 20.62 -7.00 -20.18
CA ALA A 153 20.49 -7.01 -21.63
C ALA A 153 21.65 -6.24 -22.30
N PRO A 154 22.57 -6.89 -23.04
CA PRO A 154 23.62 -6.20 -23.76
C PRO A 154 22.99 -5.35 -24.89
N GLY A 155 23.57 -4.18 -25.16
CA GLY A 155 23.11 -3.30 -26.22
C GLY A 155 22.96 -4.05 -27.54
N GLN A 156 21.77 -3.97 -28.13
CA GLN A 156 21.55 -4.28 -29.55
C GLN A 156 22.34 -3.27 -30.38
N SER A 157 23.64 -3.51 -30.52
CA SER A 157 24.52 -2.84 -31.46
C SER A 157 24.92 -3.87 -32.50
N GLY A 158 24.39 -3.69 -33.71
CA GLY A 158 24.95 -4.25 -34.93
C GLY A 158 24.30 -5.53 -35.44
N VAL A 159 23.35 -5.39 -36.36
CA VAL A 159 23.42 -6.09 -37.65
C VAL A 159 22.95 -5.13 -38.74
N SER A 160 23.96 -4.74 -39.54
CA SER A 160 24.00 -4.32 -40.96
C SER A 160 22.93 -3.41 -41.56
#